data_AF-A0A7W9J1A3-F1
#
_entry.id   AF-A0A7W9J1A3-F1
#
_cell.length_a   1.000
_cell.length_b   1.000
_cell.length_c   1.000
_cell.angle_alpha   90.00
_cell.angle_beta   90.00
_cell.angle_gamma   90.00
#
_symmetry.space_group_name_H-M   'P 1'
#
loop_
_entity.id
_entity.type
_entity.pdbx_description
1 polymer ?
#
loop_
_entity_poly.entity_id
_entity_poly.type
_entity_poly.pdbx_seq_one_letter_code
_entity_poly.pdbx_strand_id
1 'polypeptide(L)' 'MTTKRRGMTEEAADAAIDQACRMLRMPTIRNSFTDYADRAGRE' A
#
# COMPACT_ATOMS: atom_id res chain seq x y z
N MET A 1 -8.85 5.86 -25.53
CA MET A 1 -7.69 6.47 -24.84
C MET A 1 -7.22 5.50 -23.76
N THR A 2 -6.18 4.73 -24.01
CA THR A 2 -5.55 3.91 -22.97
C THR A 2 -4.81 4.84 -22.01
N THR A 3 -5.37 5.05 -20.83
CA THR A 3 -4.75 5.83 -19.75
C THR A 3 -3.39 5.20 -19.43
N LYS A 4 -2.31 5.90 -19.81
CA LYS A 4 -0.96 5.55 -19.37
C LYS A 4 -1.00 5.63 -17.85
N ARG A 5 -0.92 4.48 -17.17
CA ARG A 5 -0.83 4.44 -15.71
C ARG A 5 0.47 5.17 -15.35
N ARG A 6 0.36 6.39 -14.82
CA ARG A 6 1.51 7.06 -14.22
C ARG A 6 1.94 6.17 -13.06
N GLY A 7 3.23 5.85 -12.99
CA GLY A 7 3.77 5.12 -11.85
C GLY A 7 3.39 5.84 -10.57
N MET A 8 2.98 5.08 -9.56
CA MET A 8 2.68 5.61 -8.23
C MET A 8 3.99 6.01 -7.56
N THR A 9 4.05 7.19 -6.94
CA THR A 9 5.19 7.56 -6.10
C THR A 9 5.16 6.77 -4.80
N GLU A 10 6.30 6.63 -4.14
CA GLU A 10 6.39 5.94 -2.84
C GLU A 10 5.49 6.61 -1.79
N GLU A 11 5.49 7.93 -1.74
CA GLU A 11 4.58 8.71 -0.87
C GLU A 11 3.10 8.45 -1.17
N ALA A 12 2.72 8.36 -2.46
CA ALA A 12 1.34 8.05 -2.83
C ALA A 12 0.97 6.60 -2.48
N ALA A 13 1.93 5.68 -2.51
CA ALA A 13 1.74 4.31 -2.06
C ALA A 13 1.43 4.27 -0.56
N ASP A 14 2.25 4.95 0.25
CA ASP A 14 2.09 4.97 1.70
C ASP A 14 0.75 5.61 2.11
N ALA A 15 0.39 6.74 1.48
CA ALA A 15 -0.91 7.37 1.71
C ALA A 15 -2.09 6.46 1.34
N ALA A 16 -1.99 5.69 0.24
CA ALA A 16 -3.02 4.74 -0.15
C ALA A 16 -3.15 3.59 0.86
N ILE A 17 -2.04 3.11 1.42
CA ILE A 17 -2.05 2.07 2.44
C ILE A 17 -2.68 2.58 3.74
N ASP A 18 -2.31 3.78 4.19
CA ASP A 18 -2.90 4.40 5.38
C ASP A 18 -4.41 4.60 5.23
N GLN A 19 -4.85 5.08 4.05
CA GLN A 19 -6.27 5.22 3.73
C GLN A 19 -7.00 3.88 3.82
N ALA A 20 -6.44 2.81 3.23
CA ALA A 20 -7.02 1.47 3.27
C ALA A 20 -7.12 0.93 4.70
N CYS A 21 -6.05 1.04 5.49
CA CYS A 21 -6.04 0.61 6.89
C CYS A 21 -7.10 1.36 7.72
N ARG A 22 -7.31 2.65 7.46
CA ARG A 22 -8.37 3.45 8.11
C ARG A 22 -9.76 2.98 7.71
N MET A 23 -10.01 2.78 6.42
CA MET A 23 -11.30 2.32 5.89
C MET A 23 -11.68 0.93 6.43
N LEU A 24 -10.71 0.03 6.49
CA LEU A 24 -10.90 -1.34 6.99
C LEU A 24 -10.89 -1.43 8.52
N ARG A 25 -10.59 -0.32 9.21
CA ARG A 25 -10.42 -0.26 10.68
C ARG A 25 -9.38 -1.26 11.18
N MET A 26 -8.29 -1.42 10.43
CA MET A 26 -7.18 -2.33 10.73
C MET A 26 -5.88 -1.55 10.99
N PRO A 27 -5.79 -0.79 12.10
CA PRO A 27 -4.59 0.00 12.38
C PRO A 27 -3.35 -0.86 12.64
N THR A 28 -3.52 -2.06 13.21
CA THR A 28 -2.40 -2.97 13.53
C THR A 28 -1.69 -3.49 12.28
N ILE A 29 -2.43 -3.71 11.18
CA ILE A 29 -1.84 -4.15 9.91
C ILE A 29 -0.86 -3.11 9.37
N ARG A 30 -1.10 -1.80 9.62
CA ARG A 30 -0.20 -0.76 9.12
C ARG A 30 1.21 -0.91 9.67
N ASN A 31 1.36 -1.26 10.94
CA ASN A 31 2.66 -1.42 11.59
C ASN A 31 3.44 -2.64 11.07
N SER A 32 2.75 -3.66 10.58
CA SER A 32 3.35 -4.88 10.05
C SER A 32 3.37 -4.94 8.52
N PHE A 33 2.85 -3.90 7.85
CA PHE A 33 2.62 -3.93 6.39
C PHE A 33 3.91 -4.14 5.61
N THR A 34 5.01 -3.49 6.01
CA THR A 34 6.31 -3.64 5.33
C THR A 34 6.79 -5.08 5.33
N ASP A 35 6.68 -5.80 6.44
CA ASP A 35 7.06 -7.22 6.52
C ASP A 35 6.20 -8.09 5.60
N TYR A 36 4.88 -7.84 5.57
CA TYR A 36 3.97 -8.53 4.65
C TYR A 36 4.25 -8.22 3.18
N ALA A 37 4.57 -6.97 2.85
CA ALA A 37 4.90 -6.54 1.50
C ALA A 37 6.24 -7.14 1.03
N ASP A 38 7.26 -7.13 1.89
CA ASP A 38 8.56 -7.75 1.64
C ASP A 38 8.43 -9.25 1.45
N ARG A 39 7.58 -9.92 2.25
CA ARG A 39 7.27 -11.33 2.07
C ARG A 39 6.60 -11.58 0.73
N ALA A 40 5.57 -10.80 0.39
CA ALA A 40 4.82 -10.95 -0.86
C ALA A 40 5.68 -10.69 -2.11
N GLY A 41 6.66 -9.78 -2.03
CA GLY A 41 7.57 -9.50 -3.14
C GLY A 41 8.66 -10.56 -3.38
N ARG A 42 8.82 -11.50 -2.45
CA ARG A 42 9.77 -12.63 -2.57
C ARG A 42 9.13 -13.91 -3.12
N GLU A 43 7.80 -13.98 -3.19
CA GLU A 43 7.04 -15.05 -3.86
C GLU A 43 6.84 -14.73 -5.35
#